data_AF-A0A2A7BDE1-F1
#
_entry.id   AF-A0A2A7BDE1-F1
#
_cell.length_a   1.000
_cell.length_b   1.000
_cell.length_c   1.000
_cell.angle_alpha   90.00
_cell.angle_beta   90.00
_cell.angle_gamma   90.00
#
_symmetry.space_group_name_H-M   'P 1'
#
loop_
_entity.id
_entity.type
_entity.pdbx_description
1 polymer ?
#
loop_
_entity_poly.entity_id
_entity_poly.type
_entity_poly.pdbx_seq_one_letter_code
_entity_poly.pdbx_strand_id
1 'polypeptide(L)'
;MNLKYKILPLTVLLAVGIALTACGSSGAPASTPASSAVPASSHVAEEGVTEPINMLTWTLDDLDREDTVTFIPAEITSGVQGGSLAAKIFSYDLYKKEDVENLAVGDQITLHEEGAAWNQFVTVAVKSIEKNDQYHLVSINGGMEEQNGLDLLLDDDTYRTMTFDDYPVYYEMGEKTLPLAEDVVLKDSSADPQAEAVETTGASAVAAAINADPDNWTVYNTTLVVQGGKVQEVRRIWVP
;
A
#
# COMPACT_ATOMS: atom_id res chain seq x y z
N MET A 1 7.17 -0.67 -48.42
CA MET A 1 5.75 -0.89 -48.75
C MET A 1 4.92 0.16 -48.05
N ASN A 2 4.22 1.01 -48.81
CA ASN A 2 3.24 1.96 -48.30
C ASN A 2 1.90 1.24 -48.14
N LEU A 3 1.22 1.42 -47.01
CA LEU A 3 -0.21 1.14 -46.95
C LEU A 3 -0.94 2.19 -46.11
N LYS A 4 -1.70 3.03 -46.84
CA LYS A 4 -2.66 4.01 -46.37
C LYS A 4 -4.02 3.32 -46.22
N TYR A 5 -4.71 3.54 -45.10
CA TYR A 5 -6.18 3.41 -45.01
C TYR A 5 -6.68 4.49 -44.05
N LYS A 6 -7.15 5.64 -44.57
CA LYS A 6 -8.55 5.96 -44.97
C LYS A 6 -9.44 6.30 -43.76
N ILE A 7 -9.50 7.60 -43.50
CA ILE A 7 -10.51 8.33 -42.72
C ILE A 7 -11.84 8.30 -43.51
N LEU A 8 -12.96 8.03 -42.85
CA LEU A 8 -14.30 8.41 -43.31
C LEU A 8 -15.16 8.94 -42.13
N PRO A 9 -16.13 9.83 -42.40
CA PRO A 9 -16.51 10.91 -41.49
C PRO A 9 -17.74 10.58 -40.63
N LEU A 10 -17.80 11.19 -39.44
CA LEU A 10 -18.98 11.24 -38.58
C LEU A 10 -19.60 12.64 -38.67
N THR A 11 -20.70 12.77 -39.38
CA THR A 11 -21.55 13.97 -39.39
C THR A 11 -23.00 13.56 -39.48
N VAL A 12 -23.76 13.75 -38.39
CA VAL A 12 -25.18 14.13 -38.43
C VAL A 12 -25.47 14.99 -37.19
N LEU A 13 -25.75 16.28 -37.43
CA LEU A 13 -26.48 17.19 -36.54
C LEU A 13 -27.90 16.67 -36.30
N LEU A 14 -28.53 16.98 -35.15
CA LEU A 14 -29.61 17.99 -35.11
C LEU A 14 -30.18 18.16 -33.68
N ALA A 15 -30.37 19.44 -33.32
CA ALA A 15 -30.93 19.95 -32.07
C ALA A 15 -32.44 19.77 -31.94
N VAL A 16 -32.96 19.73 -30.70
CA VAL A 16 -34.23 20.37 -30.28
C VAL A 16 -34.15 20.67 -28.78
N GLY A 17 -34.36 21.94 -28.39
CA GLY A 17 -34.55 22.35 -27.00
C GLY A 17 -36.02 22.31 -26.58
N ILE A 18 -36.29 22.19 -25.27
CA ILE A 18 -37.56 22.55 -24.63
C ILE A 18 -37.27 23.23 -23.28
N ALA A 19 -38.10 24.21 -22.98
CA ALA A 19 -37.95 25.25 -21.97
C ALA A 19 -38.43 24.88 -20.55
N LEU A 20 -37.89 25.63 -19.58
CA LEU A 20 -38.51 26.27 -18.40
C LEU A 20 -39.66 25.57 -17.65
N THR A 21 -39.47 25.32 -16.35
CA THR A 21 -40.18 25.93 -15.18
C THR A 21 -40.03 25.05 -13.92
N ALA A 22 -39.36 25.56 -12.87
CA ALA A 22 -39.94 26.01 -11.59
C ALA A 22 -40.38 24.90 -10.60
N CYS A 23 -39.70 24.76 -9.46
CA CYS A 23 -40.16 25.19 -8.11
C CYS A 23 -39.18 24.68 -7.04
N GLY A 24 -38.91 25.48 -6.01
CA GLY A 24 -37.90 25.20 -5.01
C GLY A 24 -38.34 24.28 -3.86
N SER A 25 -37.36 23.79 -3.11
CA SER A 25 -37.42 23.74 -1.64
C SER A 25 -36.01 23.50 -1.08
N SER A 26 -35.73 24.19 0.01
CA SER A 26 -34.57 24.08 0.88
C SER A 26 -34.54 22.76 1.65
N GLY A 27 -33.40 22.08 1.67
CA GLY A 27 -33.13 20.93 2.55
C GLY A 27 -31.74 20.35 2.27
N ALA A 28 -30.92 20.23 3.32
CA ALA A 28 -29.49 19.94 3.29
C ALA A 28 -29.09 18.63 2.59
N PRO A 29 -27.86 18.51 2.07
CA PRO A 29 -27.30 17.22 1.68
C PRO A 29 -26.83 16.51 2.96
N ALA A 30 -27.57 15.49 3.41
CA ALA A 30 -27.02 14.51 4.34
C ALA A 30 -26.28 13.46 3.52
N SER A 31 -25.07 13.81 3.08
CA SER A 31 -24.10 12.83 2.59
C SER A 31 -23.56 12.09 3.81
N THR A 32 -24.13 10.94 4.13
CA THR A 32 -23.46 9.96 4.97
C THR A 32 -22.33 9.37 4.13
N PRO A 33 -21.05 9.45 4.51
CA PRO A 33 -20.08 8.51 3.98
C PRO A 33 -20.52 7.13 4.46
N ALA A 34 -20.75 6.23 3.52
CA ALA A 34 -20.76 4.81 3.84
C ALA A 34 -19.35 4.48 4.32
N SER A 35 -19.14 4.54 5.64
CA SER A 35 -17.98 3.97 6.30
C SER A 35 -18.04 2.48 6.02
N SER A 36 -17.35 2.05 4.98
CA SER A 36 -17.04 0.64 4.78
C SER A 36 -16.05 0.28 5.88
N ALA A 37 -16.57 -0.03 7.06
CA ALA A 37 -15.80 -0.67 8.11
C ALA A 37 -15.43 -2.05 7.57
N VAL A 38 -14.21 -2.15 7.04
CA VAL A 38 -13.58 -3.44 6.77
C VAL A 38 -13.51 -4.14 8.14
N PRO A 39 -14.10 -5.33 8.31
CA PRO A 39 -14.07 -6.01 9.59
C PRO A 39 -12.61 -6.28 9.99
N ALA A 40 -12.32 -6.12 11.28
CA ALA A 40 -11.10 -6.63 11.92
C ALA A 40 -10.86 -8.10 11.50
N SER A 41 -9.58 -8.44 11.28
CA SER A 41 -9.11 -9.73 10.74
C SER A 41 -9.89 -10.93 11.25
N SER A 42 -10.81 -11.40 10.42
CA SER A 42 -11.57 -12.63 10.62
C SER A 42 -10.88 -13.83 9.97
N HIS A 43 -9.70 -13.62 9.38
CA HIS A 43 -8.98 -14.67 8.68
C HIS A 43 -8.37 -15.62 9.70
N VAL A 44 -8.70 -16.90 9.58
CA VAL A 44 -8.20 -17.97 10.43
C VAL A 44 -7.24 -18.78 9.58
N ALA A 45 -6.05 -19.03 10.11
CA ALA A 45 -5.01 -19.73 9.38
C ALA A 45 -5.51 -21.07 8.81
N GLU A 46 -5.25 -21.31 7.53
CA GLU A 46 -5.68 -22.53 6.85
C GLU A 46 -4.64 -23.65 7.04
N GLU A 47 -5.09 -24.82 7.52
CA GLU A 47 -4.18 -25.95 7.73
C GLU A 47 -3.62 -26.45 6.39
N GLY A 48 -2.29 -26.51 6.30
CA GLY A 48 -1.60 -26.97 5.09
C GLY A 48 -1.45 -25.91 4.00
N VAL A 49 -1.74 -24.64 4.31
CA VAL A 49 -1.43 -23.49 3.44
C VAL A 49 -0.32 -22.66 4.06
N THR A 50 0.67 -22.28 3.25
CA THR A 50 1.67 -21.30 3.65
C THR A 50 1.08 -19.91 3.46
N GLU A 51 0.94 -19.17 4.56
CA GLU A 51 0.27 -17.86 4.58
C GLU A 51 1.19 -16.75 5.09
N PRO A 52 0.98 -15.50 4.65
CA PRO A 52 1.70 -14.35 5.18
C PRO A 52 1.46 -14.19 6.69
N ILE A 53 2.55 -14.15 7.48
CA ILE A 53 2.54 -13.95 8.93
C ILE A 53 1.77 -12.69 9.29
N ASN A 54 2.08 -11.60 8.60
CA ASN A 54 1.55 -10.27 8.90
C ASN A 54 0.07 -10.12 8.51
N MET A 55 -0.45 -10.94 7.61
CA MET A 55 -1.91 -11.05 7.39
C MET A 55 -2.63 -11.60 8.64
N LEU A 56 -1.95 -12.44 9.42
CA LEU A 56 -2.49 -13.12 10.60
C LEU A 56 -2.22 -12.38 11.92
N THR A 57 -1.16 -11.56 11.99
CA THR A 57 -0.66 -11.02 13.26
C THR A 57 -0.98 -9.55 13.50
N TRP A 58 -1.43 -8.79 12.51
CA TRP A 58 -1.76 -7.38 12.72
C TRP A 58 -2.86 -6.86 11.79
N THR A 59 -3.50 -5.79 12.24
CA THR A 59 -4.60 -5.08 11.56
C THR A 59 -4.42 -3.58 11.66
N LEU A 60 -5.19 -2.81 10.88
CA LEU A 60 -5.16 -1.34 10.93
C LEU A 60 -5.48 -0.78 12.33
N ASP A 61 -6.26 -1.50 13.13
CA ASP A 61 -6.61 -1.13 14.51
C ASP A 61 -5.42 -1.25 15.47
N ASP A 62 -4.44 -2.12 15.18
CA ASP A 62 -3.24 -2.27 16.01
C ASP A 62 -2.37 -1.02 16.03
N LEU A 63 -2.55 -0.09 15.08
CA LEU A 63 -1.89 1.22 15.09
C LEU A 63 -2.28 2.08 16.29
N ASP A 64 -3.43 1.82 16.92
CA ASP A 64 -3.89 2.57 18.10
C ASP A 64 -3.27 2.06 19.41
N ARG A 65 -2.47 0.99 19.36
CA ARG A 65 -1.81 0.42 20.53
C ARG A 65 -0.69 1.32 21.04
N GLU A 66 -0.74 1.65 22.32
CA GLU A 66 0.28 2.48 22.98
C GLU A 66 1.57 1.70 23.28
N ASP A 67 1.49 0.37 23.43
CA ASP A 67 2.59 -0.50 23.80
C ASP A 67 3.46 -0.94 22.61
N THR A 68 3.04 -0.62 21.39
CA THR A 68 3.70 -1.04 20.15
C THR A 68 4.09 0.17 19.30
N VAL A 69 5.33 0.18 18.83
CA VAL A 69 5.79 1.11 17.80
C VAL A 69 5.80 0.36 16.47
N THR A 70 5.01 0.84 15.50
CA THR A 70 4.86 0.19 14.20
C THR A 70 5.44 1.06 13.10
N PHE A 71 6.27 0.46 12.24
CA PHE A 71 6.81 1.10 11.03
C PHE A 71 5.94 0.66 9.86
N ILE A 72 5.27 1.59 9.20
CA ILE A 72 4.29 1.29 8.15
C ILE A 72 4.61 2.05 6.85
N PRO A 73 4.69 1.36 5.70
CA PRO A 73 4.64 2.01 4.39
C PRO A 73 3.29 2.74 4.22
N ALA A 74 3.33 3.95 3.67
CA ALA A 74 2.14 4.79 3.59
C ALA A 74 2.12 5.70 2.35
N GLU A 75 0.92 6.06 1.88
CA GLU A 75 0.69 7.14 0.92
C GLU A 75 -0.08 8.24 1.66
N ILE A 76 0.47 9.46 1.77
CA ILE A 76 -0.23 10.56 2.42
C ILE A 76 -1.21 11.16 1.42
N THR A 77 -2.49 10.82 1.57
CA THR A 77 -3.59 11.21 0.68
C THR A 77 -4.07 12.64 0.94
N SER A 78 -3.85 13.14 2.15
CA SER A 78 -4.09 14.53 2.50
C SER A 78 -3.01 15.03 3.45
N GLY A 79 -2.44 16.18 3.08
CA GLY A 79 -1.53 16.91 3.95
C GLY A 79 -2.14 17.23 5.32
N VAL A 80 -1.30 17.74 6.22
CA VAL A 80 -1.67 17.93 7.63
C VAL A 80 -2.69 19.05 7.79
N GLN A 81 -3.88 18.70 8.31
CA GLN A 81 -4.98 19.60 8.63
C GLN A 81 -5.42 19.39 10.08
N GLY A 82 -5.56 20.46 10.86
CA GLY A 82 -5.94 20.35 12.27
C GLY A 82 -4.98 19.50 13.11
N GLY A 83 -3.71 19.37 12.68
CA GLY A 83 -2.68 18.57 13.35
C GLY A 83 -2.70 17.07 13.00
N SER A 84 -3.51 16.65 12.02
CA SER A 84 -3.57 15.26 11.55
C SER A 84 -3.35 15.15 10.05
N LEU A 85 -2.71 14.06 9.60
CA LEU A 85 -2.64 13.68 8.19
C LEU A 85 -3.63 12.56 7.88
N ALA A 86 -4.05 12.44 6.63
CA ALA A 86 -4.72 11.24 6.14
C ALA A 86 -3.73 10.43 5.30
N ALA A 87 -3.66 9.13 5.53
CA ALA A 87 -2.80 8.24 4.76
C ALA A 87 -3.46 6.89 4.51
N LYS A 88 -3.25 6.35 3.32
CA LYS A 88 -3.42 4.92 3.06
C LYS A 88 -2.24 4.18 3.66
N ILE A 89 -2.55 3.13 4.40
CA ILE A 89 -1.58 2.27 5.06
C ILE A 89 -1.42 1.02 4.23
N PHE A 90 -0.18 0.61 4.01
CA PHE A 90 0.15 -0.55 3.22
C PHE A 90 0.92 -1.58 4.04
N SER A 91 0.90 -2.79 3.53
CA SER A 91 1.66 -3.94 4.01
C SER A 91 2.14 -4.74 2.80
N TYR A 92 2.96 -5.75 3.02
CA TYR A 92 3.43 -6.66 1.99
C TYR A 92 3.62 -8.03 2.60
N ASP A 93 3.50 -9.10 1.82
CA ASP A 93 3.48 -10.45 2.40
C ASP A 93 4.83 -10.85 2.99
N LEU A 94 4.81 -11.29 4.25
CA LEU A 94 5.94 -11.84 4.97
C LEU A 94 5.69 -13.31 5.29
N TYR A 95 6.54 -14.21 4.83
CA TYR A 95 6.45 -15.64 5.14
C TYR A 95 7.58 -16.05 6.06
N LYS A 96 7.34 -17.05 6.91
CA LYS A 96 8.43 -17.60 7.71
C LYS A 96 9.42 -18.27 6.80
N LYS A 97 10.71 -18.09 7.11
CA LYS A 97 11.79 -18.78 6.41
C LYS A 97 11.57 -20.29 6.33
N GLU A 98 11.22 -20.91 7.46
CA GLU A 98 11.02 -22.35 7.54
C GLU A 98 9.86 -22.84 6.65
N ASP A 99 8.79 -22.06 6.52
CA ASP A 99 7.62 -22.45 5.72
C ASP A 99 7.96 -22.40 4.23
N VAL A 100 8.66 -21.35 3.77
CA VAL A 100 9.11 -21.22 2.37
C VAL A 100 10.20 -22.23 2.02
N GLU A 101 11.15 -22.47 2.92
CA GLU A 101 12.25 -23.41 2.66
C GLU A 101 11.76 -24.87 2.54
N ASN A 102 10.69 -25.22 3.27
CA ASN A 102 10.06 -26.54 3.25
C ASN A 102 8.93 -26.69 2.22
N LEU A 103 8.52 -25.59 1.56
CA LEU A 103 7.48 -25.59 0.54
C LEU A 103 7.82 -26.56 -0.60
N ALA A 104 6.84 -27.35 -1.03
CA ALA A 104 6.98 -28.34 -2.08
C ALA A 104 5.95 -28.15 -3.20
N VAL A 105 6.26 -28.71 -4.38
CA VAL A 105 5.29 -28.78 -5.49
C VAL A 105 4.07 -29.60 -5.05
N GLY A 106 2.89 -29.01 -5.22
CA GLY A 106 1.61 -29.55 -4.76
C GLY A 106 1.06 -28.87 -3.51
N ASP A 107 1.90 -28.16 -2.75
CA ASP A 107 1.46 -27.36 -1.60
C ASP A 107 0.70 -26.12 -2.07
N GLN A 108 0.10 -25.39 -1.12
CA GLN A 108 -0.62 -24.16 -1.37
C GLN A 108 0.06 -22.98 -0.67
N ILE A 109 0.06 -21.83 -1.33
CA ILE A 109 0.56 -20.56 -0.78
C ILE A 109 -0.46 -19.46 -1.06
N THR A 110 -0.71 -18.63 -0.05
CA THR A 110 -1.58 -17.45 -0.15
C THR A 110 -0.73 -16.21 -0.40
N LEU A 111 -1.18 -15.32 -1.29
CA LEU A 111 -0.50 -14.08 -1.65
C LEU A 111 -1.48 -12.94 -1.96
N HIS A 112 -0.98 -11.71 -1.86
CA HIS A 112 -1.62 -10.51 -2.39
C HIS A 112 -0.99 -10.07 -3.72
N GLU A 113 -1.82 -9.62 -4.65
CA GLU A 113 -1.36 -8.92 -5.86
C GLU A 113 -1.07 -7.44 -5.52
N GLU A 114 -0.22 -6.80 -6.33
CA GLU A 114 0.13 -5.38 -6.14
C GLU A 114 -1.12 -4.49 -6.17
N GLY A 115 -1.29 -3.66 -5.14
CA GLY A 115 -2.44 -2.76 -5.02
C GLY A 115 -3.75 -3.43 -4.64
N ALA A 116 -3.75 -4.74 -4.32
CA ALA A 116 -4.92 -5.40 -3.76
C ALA A 116 -5.31 -4.80 -2.40
N ALA A 117 -6.58 -4.89 -2.04
CA ALA A 117 -6.98 -4.64 -0.65
C ALA A 117 -6.56 -5.82 0.24
N TRP A 118 -6.32 -5.58 1.53
CA TRP A 118 -5.88 -6.61 2.49
C TRP A 118 -6.80 -7.85 2.56
N ASN A 119 -8.10 -7.70 2.28
CA ASN A 119 -9.02 -8.83 2.25
C ASN A 119 -9.16 -9.48 0.85
N GLN A 120 -8.32 -9.08 -0.10
CA GLN A 120 -8.27 -9.58 -1.47
C GLN A 120 -6.94 -10.29 -1.70
N PHE A 121 -6.89 -11.54 -1.26
CA PHE A 121 -5.77 -12.44 -1.49
C PHE A 121 -6.20 -13.63 -2.34
N VAL A 122 -5.21 -14.31 -2.91
CA VAL A 122 -5.40 -15.55 -3.68
C VAL A 122 -4.58 -16.66 -3.06
N THR A 123 -5.12 -17.87 -3.06
CA THR A 123 -4.39 -19.08 -2.68
C THR A 123 -4.13 -19.89 -3.94
N VAL A 124 -2.87 -20.22 -4.19
CA VAL A 124 -2.45 -20.95 -5.39
C VAL A 124 -1.70 -22.22 -5.06
N ALA A 125 -1.88 -23.22 -5.89
CA ALA A 125 -1.06 -24.43 -5.86
C ALA A 125 0.35 -24.12 -6.40
N VAL A 126 1.35 -24.63 -5.70
CA VAL A 126 2.76 -24.57 -6.09
C VAL A 126 3.01 -25.59 -7.19
N LYS A 127 3.36 -25.12 -8.39
CA LYS A 127 3.64 -25.90 -9.60
C LYS A 127 5.13 -26.00 -9.90
N SER A 128 5.88 -24.96 -9.54
CA SER A 128 7.34 -24.92 -9.66
C SER A 128 7.94 -24.10 -8.52
N ILE A 129 9.17 -24.47 -8.15
CA ILE A 129 10.00 -23.76 -7.18
C ILE A 129 11.41 -23.69 -7.77
N GLU A 130 11.95 -22.49 -7.88
CA GLU A 130 13.35 -22.25 -8.24
C GLU A 130 14.03 -21.51 -7.09
N LYS A 131 15.15 -22.05 -6.61
CA LYS A 131 15.92 -21.45 -5.51
C LYS A 131 17.22 -20.87 -6.06
N ASN A 132 17.49 -19.62 -5.71
CA ASN A 132 18.72 -18.92 -6.05
C ASN A 132 19.42 -18.46 -4.78
N ASP A 133 20.29 -19.32 -4.25
CA ASP A 133 21.02 -19.07 -3.01
C ASP A 133 21.95 -17.86 -3.08
N GLN A 134 22.44 -17.49 -4.28
CA GLN A 134 23.35 -16.36 -4.46
C GLN A 134 22.65 -15.02 -4.20
N TYR A 135 21.38 -14.91 -4.58
CA TYR A 135 20.57 -13.71 -4.38
C TYR A 135 19.56 -13.88 -3.24
N HIS A 136 19.63 -14.99 -2.51
CA HIS A 136 18.68 -15.37 -1.46
C HIS A 136 17.21 -15.28 -1.91
N LEU A 137 16.95 -15.74 -3.13
CA LEU A 137 15.66 -15.64 -3.80
C LEU A 137 15.01 -17.02 -3.95
N VAL A 138 13.71 -17.10 -3.75
CA VAL A 138 12.89 -18.27 -4.11
C VAL A 138 11.77 -17.83 -5.04
N SER A 139 11.77 -18.35 -6.26
CA SER A 139 10.74 -18.09 -7.26
C SER A 139 9.72 -19.22 -7.26
N ILE A 140 8.45 -18.88 -7.08
CA ILE A 140 7.30 -19.80 -7.11
C ILE A 140 6.53 -19.57 -8.40
N ASN A 141 6.16 -20.66 -9.07
CA ASN A 141 5.30 -20.61 -10.27
C ASN A 141 5.83 -19.74 -11.42
N GLY A 142 7.15 -19.56 -11.52
CA GLY A 142 7.79 -18.75 -12.56
C GLY A 142 8.11 -17.31 -12.13
N GLY A 143 7.95 -16.97 -10.85
CA GLY A 143 8.31 -15.65 -10.32
C GLY A 143 7.25 -14.59 -10.59
N MET A 144 7.55 -13.34 -10.25
CA MET A 144 6.61 -12.22 -10.35
C MET A 144 6.16 -11.90 -11.79
N GLU A 145 6.86 -12.40 -12.81
CA GLU A 145 6.52 -12.20 -14.22
C GLU A 145 5.28 -13.01 -14.65
N GLU A 146 4.95 -14.06 -13.90
CA GLU A 146 3.84 -14.96 -14.19
C GLU A 146 2.61 -14.63 -13.35
N GLN A 147 1.42 -14.89 -13.91
CA GLN A 147 0.18 -14.65 -13.19
C GLN A 147 0.08 -15.55 -11.93
N ASN A 148 0.00 -14.92 -10.76
CA ASN A 148 0.09 -15.56 -9.44
C ASN A 148 1.42 -16.32 -9.19
N GLY A 149 2.49 -15.94 -9.89
CA GLY A 149 3.84 -16.29 -9.52
C GLY A 149 4.39 -15.31 -8.48
N LEU A 150 5.41 -15.74 -7.76
CA LEU A 150 5.99 -14.99 -6.65
C LEU A 150 7.50 -15.06 -6.72
N ASP A 151 8.15 -13.93 -6.51
CA ASP A 151 9.56 -13.88 -6.15
C ASP A 151 9.67 -13.49 -4.67
N LEU A 152 10.32 -14.36 -3.90
CA LEU A 152 10.45 -14.26 -2.46
C LEU A 152 11.90 -13.96 -2.10
N LEU A 153 12.17 -12.74 -1.62
CA LEU A 153 13.47 -12.34 -1.11
C LEU A 153 13.61 -12.71 0.36
N LEU A 154 14.69 -13.39 0.73
CA LEU A 154 15.03 -13.55 2.13
C LEU A 154 15.52 -12.20 2.69
N ASP A 155 14.78 -11.69 3.67
CA ASP A 155 15.13 -10.51 4.46
C ASP A 155 15.13 -10.91 5.94
N ASP A 156 16.34 -10.95 6.51
CA ASP A 156 16.65 -11.52 7.83
C ASP A 156 16.16 -12.98 8.00
N ASP A 157 15.11 -13.20 8.79
CA ASP A 157 14.51 -14.50 9.10
C ASP A 157 13.15 -14.72 8.42
N THR A 158 12.77 -13.83 7.49
CA THR A 158 11.52 -13.91 6.75
C THR A 158 11.74 -13.81 5.24
N TYR A 159 10.81 -14.34 4.46
CA TYR A 159 10.74 -14.07 3.04
C TYR A 159 9.69 -13.00 2.77
N ARG A 160 10.03 -12.00 1.96
CA ARG A 160 9.07 -11.00 1.48
C ARG A 160 8.82 -11.11 -0.02
N THR A 161 7.63 -10.74 -0.45
CA THR A 161 7.37 -10.53 -1.88
C THR A 161 8.17 -9.34 -2.42
N MET A 162 8.50 -9.37 -3.70
CA MET A 162 9.17 -8.28 -4.39
C MET A 162 8.58 -8.02 -5.79
N THR A 163 8.68 -6.77 -6.23
CA THR A 163 8.45 -6.31 -7.60
C THR A 163 9.76 -6.33 -8.38
N PHE A 164 9.70 -6.02 -9.68
CA PHE A 164 10.85 -6.07 -10.58
C PHE A 164 11.94 -5.05 -10.22
N ASP A 165 11.55 -3.98 -9.52
CA ASP A 165 12.43 -2.93 -9.02
C ASP A 165 12.83 -3.16 -7.55
N ASP A 166 12.77 -4.42 -7.08
CA ASP A 166 13.13 -4.89 -5.73
C ASP A 166 12.29 -4.33 -4.57
N TYR A 167 11.29 -3.49 -4.85
CA TYR A 167 10.32 -3.03 -3.84
C TYR A 167 9.43 -4.18 -3.36
N PRO A 168 8.90 -4.14 -2.13
CA PRO A 168 7.86 -5.07 -1.74
C PRO A 168 6.60 -4.96 -2.62
N VAL A 169 5.89 -6.08 -2.82
CA VAL A 169 4.56 -6.05 -3.43
C VAL A 169 3.59 -5.54 -2.37
N TYR A 170 3.22 -4.26 -2.46
CA TYR A 170 2.35 -3.63 -1.48
C TYR A 170 0.87 -3.93 -1.73
N TYR A 171 0.14 -4.20 -0.65
CA TYR A 171 -1.32 -4.27 -0.61
C TYR A 171 -1.87 -3.27 0.43
N GLU A 172 -3.06 -2.74 0.18
CA GLU A 172 -3.68 -1.68 0.99
C GLU A 172 -4.40 -2.27 2.21
N MET A 173 -3.97 -1.87 3.42
CA MET A 173 -4.63 -2.22 4.68
C MET A 173 -5.89 -1.36 4.92
N GLY A 174 -5.89 -0.13 4.39
CA GLY A 174 -6.96 0.84 4.47
C GLY A 174 -6.44 2.25 4.74
N GLU A 175 -7.35 3.22 4.80
CA GLU A 175 -7.03 4.63 5.05
C GLU A 175 -7.28 5.02 6.51
N LYS A 176 -6.35 5.78 7.11
CA LYS A 176 -6.46 6.27 8.48
C LYS A 176 -6.07 7.74 8.58
N THR A 177 -6.82 8.50 9.39
CA THR A 177 -6.42 9.85 9.80
C THR A 177 -5.63 9.76 11.11
N LEU A 178 -4.39 10.20 11.07
CA LEU A 178 -3.44 10.07 12.17
C LEU A 178 -2.99 11.45 12.67
N PRO A 179 -3.21 11.80 13.95
CA PRO A 179 -2.62 12.98 14.56
C PRO A 179 -1.09 12.88 14.61
N LEU A 180 -0.42 14.01 14.44
CA LEU A 180 1.00 14.13 14.71
C LEU A 180 1.26 14.17 16.22
N ALA A 181 2.32 13.50 16.68
CA ALA A 181 2.87 13.73 18.01
C ALA A 181 3.42 15.16 18.12
N GLU A 182 3.51 15.70 19.35
CA GLU A 182 4.01 17.06 19.57
C GLU A 182 5.46 17.20 19.11
N ASP A 183 6.26 16.18 19.42
CA ASP A 183 7.70 16.02 19.12
C ASP A 183 7.97 15.18 17.87
N VAL A 184 6.99 15.06 16.97
CA VAL A 184 7.15 14.31 15.71
C VAL A 184 8.40 14.76 14.94
N VAL A 185 9.09 13.80 14.35
CA VAL A 185 10.27 14.05 13.52
C VAL A 185 9.99 13.65 12.08
N LEU A 186 10.33 14.51 11.11
CA LEU A 186 10.45 14.13 9.70
C LEU A 186 11.92 13.93 9.39
N LYS A 187 12.28 12.79 8.80
CA LYS A 187 13.59 12.49 8.23
C LYS A 187 13.44 12.38 6.71
N ASP A 188 13.92 13.38 5.99
CA ASP A 188 13.80 13.45 4.53
C ASP A 188 15.17 13.31 3.85
N SER A 189 15.39 12.17 3.21
CA SER A 189 16.56 11.88 2.37
C SER A 189 16.18 11.73 0.89
N SER A 190 15.07 12.31 0.46
CA SER A 190 14.50 12.12 -0.88
C SER A 190 15.13 12.97 -1.98
N ALA A 191 16.11 13.82 -1.67
CA ALA A 191 16.71 14.72 -2.64
C ALA A 191 17.61 14.00 -3.67
N ASP A 192 18.26 12.91 -3.25
CA ASP A 192 19.23 12.12 -4.04
C ASP A 192 19.46 10.76 -3.35
N PRO A 193 19.81 9.67 -4.07
CA PRO A 193 20.09 8.36 -3.48
C PRO A 193 21.20 8.33 -2.42
N GLN A 194 22.05 9.37 -2.34
CA GLN A 194 23.13 9.50 -1.36
C GLN A 194 22.91 10.69 -0.40
N ALA A 195 21.72 11.30 -0.41
CA ALA A 195 21.41 12.41 0.48
C ALA A 195 21.35 11.95 1.94
N GLU A 196 22.03 12.68 2.82
CA GLU A 196 21.80 12.57 4.26
C GLU A 196 20.39 13.07 4.59
N ALA A 197 19.74 12.43 5.56
CA ALA A 197 18.40 12.82 5.96
C ALA A 197 18.40 14.23 6.60
N VAL A 198 17.57 15.11 6.06
CA VAL A 198 17.26 16.39 6.68
C VAL A 198 16.20 16.15 7.76
N GLU A 199 16.55 16.41 9.01
CA GLU A 199 15.63 16.27 10.13
C GLU A 199 14.84 17.55 10.39
N THR A 200 13.51 17.43 10.49
CA THR A 200 12.59 18.49 10.91
C THR A 200 11.83 18.01 12.14
N THR A 201 11.85 18.78 13.23
CA THR A 201 11.23 18.38 14.50
C THR A 201 10.07 19.30 14.87
N GLY A 202 9.01 18.71 15.41
CA GLY A 202 7.85 19.39 15.96
C GLY A 202 6.68 19.46 14.97
N ALA A 203 5.47 19.24 15.49
CA ALA A 203 4.26 19.09 14.68
C ALA A 203 4.04 20.20 13.64
N SER A 204 4.24 21.47 14.01
CA SER A 204 4.04 22.60 13.10
C SER A 204 5.04 22.63 11.94
N ALA A 205 6.30 22.29 12.19
CA ALA A 205 7.35 22.30 11.18
C ALA A 205 7.21 21.08 10.24
N VAL A 206 6.93 19.91 10.81
CA VAL A 206 6.65 18.69 10.04
C VAL A 206 5.41 18.86 9.17
N ALA A 207 4.33 19.46 9.70
CA ALA A 207 3.14 19.77 8.94
C ALA A 207 3.42 20.70 7.74
N ALA A 208 4.23 21.74 7.95
CA ALA A 208 4.62 22.65 6.88
C ALA A 208 5.44 21.94 5.79
N ALA A 209 6.34 21.03 6.17
CA ALA A 209 7.15 20.25 5.24
C ALA A 209 6.29 19.29 4.41
N ILE A 210 5.38 18.53 5.04
CA ILE A 210 4.45 17.64 4.33
C ILE A 210 3.58 18.43 3.35
N ASN A 211 3.01 19.55 3.79
CA ASN A 211 2.11 20.37 2.99
C ASN A 211 2.80 21.14 1.86
N ALA A 212 4.13 21.27 1.91
CA ALA A 212 4.89 21.91 0.83
C ALA A 212 4.98 21.03 -0.42
N ASP A 213 4.74 19.72 -0.28
CA ASP A 213 4.93 18.75 -1.35
C ASP A 213 3.86 17.64 -1.36
N PRO A 214 2.56 18.00 -1.49
CA PRO A 214 1.44 17.09 -1.24
C PRO A 214 1.37 15.89 -2.20
N ASP A 215 1.95 15.99 -3.40
CA ASP A 215 1.85 14.96 -4.43
C ASP A 215 3.02 13.94 -4.38
N ASN A 216 3.98 14.11 -3.48
CA ASN A 216 5.23 13.32 -3.43
C ASN A 216 5.37 12.43 -2.19
N TRP A 217 4.26 12.04 -1.57
CA TRP A 217 4.24 11.11 -0.42
C TRP A 217 3.58 9.79 -0.84
N THR A 218 4.37 8.88 -1.38
CA THR A 218 3.90 7.62 -1.96
C THR A 218 4.32 6.43 -1.10
N VAL A 219 3.64 5.29 -1.27
CA VAL A 219 3.98 4.03 -0.59
C VAL A 219 5.44 3.61 -0.81
N TYR A 220 6.02 3.97 -1.96
CA TYR A 220 7.39 3.61 -2.31
C TYR A 220 8.44 4.45 -1.58
N ASN A 221 8.09 5.68 -1.17
CA ASN A 221 9.06 6.60 -0.58
C ASN A 221 8.76 6.97 0.87
N THR A 222 7.57 6.67 1.40
CA THR A 222 7.10 7.16 2.69
C THR A 222 6.91 6.03 3.69
N THR A 223 7.52 6.17 4.86
CA THR A 223 7.27 5.31 6.03
C THR A 223 6.81 6.16 7.20
N LEU A 224 5.72 5.77 7.86
CA LEU A 224 5.28 6.36 9.11
C LEU A 224 5.71 5.46 10.28
N VAL A 225 6.17 6.07 11.37
CA VAL A 225 6.37 5.41 12.66
C VAL A 225 5.22 5.81 13.55
N VAL A 226 4.38 4.86 13.93
CA VAL A 226 3.14 5.10 14.66
C VAL A 226 3.18 4.40 16.01
N GLN A 227 2.71 5.10 17.04
CA GLN A 227 2.51 4.55 18.38
C GLN A 227 1.31 5.24 19.02
N GLY A 228 0.39 4.46 19.61
CA GLY A 228 -0.80 4.98 20.29
C GLY A 228 -1.69 5.81 19.38
N GLY A 229 -1.80 5.43 18.10
CA GLY A 229 -2.59 6.13 17.09
C GLY A 229 -2.01 7.48 16.65
N LYS A 230 -0.75 7.78 16.99
CA LYS A 230 -0.06 9.03 16.65
C LYS A 230 1.19 8.78 15.81
N VAL A 231 1.43 9.66 14.84
CA VAL A 231 2.67 9.67 14.07
C VAL A 231 3.78 10.25 14.92
N GLN A 232 4.76 9.42 15.23
CA GLN A 232 5.98 9.76 15.98
C GLN A 232 7.11 10.19 15.06
N GLU A 233 7.18 9.58 13.87
CA GLU A 233 8.19 9.91 12.87
C GLU A 233 7.64 9.70 11.46
N VAL A 234 8.06 10.53 10.52
CA VAL A 234 7.84 10.39 9.09
C VAL A 234 9.21 10.22 8.45
N ARG A 235 9.36 9.22 7.58
CA ARG A 235 10.57 9.03 6.78
C ARG A 235 10.20 9.18 5.32
N ARG A 236 10.95 10.00 4.59
CA ARG A 236 10.89 10.07 3.13
C ARG A 236 12.24 9.70 2.54
N ILE A 237 12.27 8.69 1.70
CA ILE A 237 13.47 8.24 1.00
C ILE A 237 13.43 8.66 -0.47
N TRP A 238 14.57 8.59 -1.14
CA TRP A 238 14.63 8.80 -2.59
C TRP A 238 14.12 7.56 -3.32
N VAL A 239 13.31 7.78 -4.36
CA VAL A 239 12.82 6.78 -5.29
C VAL A 239 13.09 7.33 -6.71
N PRO A 240 13.60 6.50 -7.66
CA PRO A 240 13.93 6.92 -9.02
C PRO A 240 12.80 7.53 -9.85
#